data_AF-T5RKV1-F1
#
_entry.id   AF-T5RKV1-F1
#
_cell.length_a   1.000
_cell.length_b   1.000
_cell.length_c   1.000
_cell.angle_alpha   90.00
_cell.angle_beta   90.00
_cell.angle_gamma   90.00
#
_symmetry.space_group_name_H-M   'P 1'
#
loop_
_entity.id
_entity.type
_entity.pdbx_description
1 polymer ?
#
loop_
_entity_poly.entity_id
_entity_poly.type
_entity_poly.pdbx_seq_one_letter_code
_entity_poly.pdbx_strand_id
1 'polypeptide(L)'
;MPLPAAMLRLPVSSTAKVMYARLLDATLTEGAEDTNGILFVRFPIVELAAALSRSSVTVKRSLKELEDAGLILRVRRGVGEPNRIYTLLPKKEDCRDE
;
A
#
# COMPACT_ATOMS: atom_id res chain seq x y z
N MET A 1 13.00 -7.52 -6.30
CA MET A 1 13.14 -6.95 -4.94
C MET A 1 12.53 -7.91 -3.93
N PRO A 2 13.15 -8.10 -2.75
CA PRO A 2 12.64 -9.00 -1.73
C PRO A 2 11.36 -8.43 -1.08
N LEU A 3 10.35 -9.27 -0.94
CA LEU A 3 9.12 -8.94 -0.21
C LEU A 3 9.38 -9.03 1.30
N PRO A 4 8.79 -8.14 2.13
CA PRO A 4 8.90 -8.26 3.57
C PRO A 4 8.36 -9.62 4.03
N ALA A 5 9.12 -10.36 4.84
CA ALA A 5 8.71 -11.68 5.33
C ALA A 5 7.38 -11.66 6.11
N ALA A 6 7.07 -10.53 6.76
CA ALA A 6 5.78 -10.30 7.41
C ALA A 6 4.59 -10.45 6.44
N MET A 7 4.76 -10.06 5.17
CA MET A 7 3.71 -10.22 4.16
C MET A 7 3.56 -11.65 3.64
N LEU A 8 4.61 -12.47 3.72
CA LEU A 8 4.52 -13.87 3.28
C LEU A 8 3.52 -14.66 4.16
N ARG A 9 3.36 -14.26 5.42
CA ARG A 9 2.45 -14.89 6.39
C ARG A 9 1.00 -14.40 6.29
N LEU A 10 0.74 -13.28 5.61
CA LEU A 10 -0.60 -12.72 5.48
C LEU A 10 -1.40 -13.41 4.35
N PRO A 11 -2.72 -13.62 4.53
CA PRO A 11 -3.60 -14.23 3.53
C PRO A 11 -3.98 -13.23 2.42
N VAL A 12 -3.01 -12.47 1.90
CA VAL A 12 -3.20 -11.49 0.82
C VAL A 12 -2.77 -12.09 -0.51
N SER A 13 -3.45 -11.72 -1.60
CA SER A 13 -3.11 -12.19 -2.95
C SER A 13 -1.67 -11.86 -3.36
N SER A 14 -1.04 -12.71 -4.17
CA SER A 14 0.31 -12.48 -4.69
C SER A 14 0.44 -11.14 -5.43
N THR A 15 -0.62 -10.68 -6.10
CA THR A 15 -0.67 -9.36 -6.75
C THR A 15 -0.66 -8.22 -5.73
N ALA A 16 -1.35 -8.38 -4.60
CA ALA A 16 -1.33 -7.41 -3.51
C ALA A 16 0.07 -7.31 -2.89
N LYS A 17 0.78 -8.43 -2.75
CA LYS A 17 2.19 -8.44 -2.28
C LYS A 17 3.10 -7.63 -3.20
N VAL A 18 3.02 -7.87 -4.52
CA VAL A 18 3.80 -7.12 -5.52
C VAL A 18 3.43 -5.63 -5.53
N MET A 19 2.13 -5.33 -5.42
CA MET A 19 1.64 -3.95 -5.33
C MET A 19 2.21 -3.23 -4.11
N TYR A 20 2.18 -3.88 -2.94
CA TYR A 20 2.73 -3.30 -1.73
C TYR A 20 4.23 -3.05 -1.83
N ALA A 21 5.00 -3.98 -2.40
CA ALA A 21 6.43 -3.77 -2.64
C ALA A 21 6.70 -2.53 -3.50
N ARG A 22 5.90 -2.33 -4.56
CA ARG A 22 6.00 -1.15 -5.42
C ARG A 22 5.60 0.13 -4.70
N LEU A 23 4.54 0.09 -3.91
CA LEU A 23 4.12 1.24 -3.10
C LEU A 23 5.19 1.59 -2.06
N LEU A 24 5.80 0.59 -1.42
CA LEU A 24 6.87 0.78 -0.44
C LEU A 24 8.12 1.39 -1.09
N ASP A 25 8.54 0.88 -2.25
CA ASP A 25 9.67 1.43 -3.01
C ASP A 25 9.43 2.88 -3.44
N ALA A 26 8.23 3.17 -3.96
CA ALA A 26 7.80 4.52 -4.28
C ALA A 26 7.70 5.40 -3.04
N THR A 27 7.33 4.85 -1.88
CA THR A 27 7.30 5.57 -0.61
C THR A 27 8.73 5.87 -0.11
N LEU A 28 9.68 4.96 -0.31
CA LEU A 28 11.07 5.20 0.09
C LEU A 28 11.76 6.21 -0.83
N THR A 29 11.33 6.29 -2.10
CA THR A 29 11.91 7.18 -3.11
C THR A 29 11.25 8.55 -3.13
N GLU A 30 9.91 8.59 -3.09
CA GLU A 30 9.07 9.79 -3.26
C GLU A 30 8.02 9.95 -2.15
N GLY A 31 7.99 9.03 -1.19
CA GLY A 31 7.04 9.10 -0.09
C GLY A 31 7.37 10.25 0.83
N ALA A 32 6.31 10.88 1.31
CA ALA A 32 6.40 11.90 2.33
C ALA A 32 5.89 11.33 3.64
N GLU A 33 6.56 11.68 4.73
CA GLU A 33 6.07 11.34 6.06
C GLU A 33 5.02 12.38 6.47
N ASP A 34 3.85 11.91 6.91
CA ASP A 34 2.84 12.77 7.51
C ASP A 34 3.26 13.17 8.94
N THR A 35 2.60 14.17 9.52
CA THR A 35 2.87 14.64 10.89
C THR A 35 2.75 13.54 11.94
N ASN A 36 2.01 12.48 11.62
CA ASN A 36 1.84 11.30 12.48
C ASN A 36 2.99 10.28 12.39
N GLY A 37 4.05 10.54 11.61
CA GLY A 37 5.13 9.57 11.36
C GLY A 37 4.70 8.41 10.47
N ILE A 38 3.64 8.59 9.67
CA ILE A 38 3.13 7.60 8.73
C ILE A 38 3.53 8.04 7.32
N LEU A 39 4.24 7.17 6.62
CA LEU A 39 4.64 7.44 5.25
C LEU A 39 3.46 7.29 4.29
N PHE A 40 3.36 8.23 3.36
CA PHE A 40 2.36 8.22 2.31
C PHE A 40 2.97 8.47 0.95
N VAL A 41 2.35 7.86 -0.06
CA VAL A 41 2.66 8.08 -1.46
C VAL A 41 1.42 8.53 -2.22
N ARG A 42 1.59 9.46 -3.15
CA ARG A 42 0.55 9.85 -4.09
C ARG A 42 0.69 9.00 -5.33
N PHE A 43 -0.11 7.94 -5.42
CA PHE A 43 -0.06 7.04 -6.57
C PHE A 43 -1.40 7.05 -7.31
N PRO A 44 -1.47 7.58 -8.54
CA PRO A 44 -2.70 7.53 -9.33
C PRO A 44 -3.03 6.07 -9.70
N ILE A 45 -4.31 5.68 -9.56
CA ILE A 45 -4.78 4.30 -9.85
C ILE A 45 -4.42 3.88 -11.28
N VAL A 46 -4.42 4.83 -12.22
CA VAL A 46 -4.06 4.58 -13.62
C VAL A 46 -2.61 4.14 -13.79
N GLU A 47 -1.66 4.75 -13.07
CA GLU A 47 -0.27 4.29 -13.11
C GLU A 47 -0.07 2.98 -12.38
N LEU A 48 -0.79 2.75 -11.29
CA LEU A 48 -0.75 1.46 -10.60
C LEU A 48 -1.29 0.32 -11.47
N ALA A 49 -2.35 0.59 -12.25
CA ALA A 49 -2.90 -0.33 -13.23
C ALA A 49 -1.94 -0.61 -14.39
N ALA A 50 -1.28 0.44 -14.90
CA ALA A 50 -0.26 0.32 -15.94
C ALA A 50 0.97 -0.45 -15.47
N ALA A 51 1.50 -0.13 -14.28
CA ALA A 51 2.67 -0.78 -13.70
C ALA A 51 2.45 -2.27 -13.38
N LEU A 52 1.21 -2.64 -13.05
CA LEU A 52 0.83 -4.03 -12.80
C LEU A 52 0.32 -4.74 -14.07
N SER A 53 0.16 -4.05 -15.19
CA SER A 53 -0.56 -4.54 -16.38
C SER A 53 -1.90 -5.22 -16.01
N ARG A 54 -2.63 -4.64 -15.07
CA ARG A 54 -3.91 -5.17 -14.56
C ARG A 54 -5.02 -4.13 -14.66
N SER A 55 -6.25 -4.60 -14.84
CA SER A 55 -7.42 -3.75 -14.88
C SER A 55 -7.61 -2.98 -13.56
N SER A 56 -8.12 -1.76 -13.66
CA SER A 56 -8.41 -0.89 -12.50
C SER A 56 -9.31 -1.56 -11.45
N VAL A 57 -10.18 -2.48 -11.86
CA VAL A 57 -11.00 -3.33 -10.97
C VAL A 57 -10.16 -4.29 -10.11
N THR A 58 -9.18 -4.97 -10.70
CA THR A 58 -8.27 -5.87 -9.98
C THR A 58 -7.38 -5.06 -9.03
N VAL A 59 -6.89 -3.92 -9.49
CA VAL A 59 -6.09 -3.00 -8.66
C VAL A 59 -6.89 -2.53 -7.45
N LYS A 60 -8.14 -2.11 -7.63
CA LYS A 60 -9.02 -1.73 -6.52
C LYS A 60 -9.29 -2.89 -5.55
N ARG A 61 -9.41 -4.12 -6.06
CA ARG A 61 -9.58 -5.33 -5.23
C ARG A 61 -8.35 -5.58 -4.37
N SER A 62 -7.16 -5.57 -4.96
CA SER A 62 -5.91 -5.79 -4.23
C SER A 62 -5.61 -4.65 -3.25
N LEU A 63 -5.96 -3.40 -3.58
CA LEU A 63 -5.91 -2.31 -2.61
C LEU A 63 -6.84 -2.57 -1.42
N LYS A 64 -8.04 -3.09 -1.65
CA LYS A 64 -8.97 -3.44 -0.58
C LYS A 64 -8.44 -4.59 0.29
N GLU A 65 -7.78 -5.59 -0.30
CA GLU A 65 -7.11 -6.66 0.47
C GLU A 65 -5.99 -6.12 1.37
N LEU A 66 -5.19 -5.17 0.86
CA LEU A 66 -4.13 -4.54 1.65
C LEU A 66 -4.70 -3.63 2.75
N GLU A 67 -5.82 -2.97 2.49
CA GLU A 67 -6.55 -2.15 3.48
C GLU A 67 -7.15 -3.03 4.58
N ASP A 68 -7.76 -4.16 4.22
CA ASP A 68 -8.32 -5.15 5.14
C ASP A 68 -7.23 -5.81 6.01
N ALA A 69 -6.07 -6.07 5.42
CA ALA A 69 -4.90 -6.56 6.14
C ALA A 69 -4.21 -5.49 7.02
N GLY A 70 -4.69 -4.23 7.01
CA GLY A 70 -4.09 -3.13 7.78
C GLY A 70 -2.70 -2.70 7.30
N LEU A 71 -2.34 -3.00 6.04
CA LEU A 71 -1.03 -2.67 5.46
C LEU A 71 -1.03 -1.31 4.75
N ILE A 72 -2.17 -0.88 4.24
CA ILE A 72 -2.30 0.43 3.60
C ILE A 72 -3.58 1.12 4.06
N LEU A 73 -3.59 2.45 4.01
CA LEU A 73 -4.79 3.25 4.19
C LEU A 73 -4.98 4.15 2.97
N ARG A 74 -6.14 4.07 2.32
CA ARG A 74 -6.43 4.90 1.15
C ARG A 74 -7.28 6.10 1.54
N VAL A 75 -6.75 7.30 1.34
CA VAL A 75 -7.48 8.55 1.53
C VAL A 75 -7.77 9.18 0.16
N ARG A 76 -9.06 9.31 -0.15
CA ARG A 76 -9.54 9.98 -1.36
C ARG A 76 -9.70 11.48 -1.05
N ARG A 77 -8.95 12.35 -1.75
CA ARG A 77 -9.01 13.82 -1.52
C ARG A 77 -10.11 14.55 -2.30
N GLY A 78 -10.53 14.05 -3.45
CA GLY A 78 -11.57 14.71 -4.24
C GLY A 78 -11.74 14.10 -5.63
N VAL A 79 -12.61 14.71 -6.44
CA VAL A 79 -12.76 14.37 -7.86
C VAL A 79 -11.64 15.09 -8.63
N GLY A 80 -10.77 14.32 -9.29
CA GLY A 80 -9.66 14.86 -10.11
C GLY A 80 -8.28 14.82 -9.44
N GLU A 81 -8.21 14.74 -8.10
CA GLU A 81 -6.94 14.57 -7.40
C GLU A 81 -6.54 13.08 -7.27
N PRO A 82 -5.24 12.75 -7.45
CA PRO A 82 -4.76 11.40 -7.25
C PRO A 82 -4.94 10.97 -5.78
N ASN A 83 -5.33 9.70 -5.59
CA ASN A 83 -5.54 9.15 -4.25
C ASN A 83 -4.22 9.14 -3.46
N ARG A 84 -4.31 9.45 -2.17
CA ARG A 84 -3.19 9.24 -1.24
C ARG A 84 -3.30 7.83 -0.69
N ILE A 85 -2.23 7.07 -0.86
CA ILE A 85 -2.10 5.74 -0.29
C ILE A 85 -1.04 5.86 0.79
N TYR A 86 -1.47 5.74 2.03
CA TYR A 86 -0.60 5.67 3.19
C TYR A 86 -0.12 4.23 3.29
N THR A 87 1.19 4.03 3.28
CA THR A 87 1.80 2.72 3.49
C THR A 87 2.04 2.60 4.97
N LEU A 88 1.21 1.78 5.62
CA LEU A 88 1.43 1.44 7.02
C LEU A 88 2.55 0.41 7.00
N LEU A 89 3.79 0.89 7.18
CA LEU A 89 4.87 0.01 7.60
C LEU A 89 4.32 -0.78 8.79
N PRO A 90 4.35 -2.12 8.76
CA PRO A 90 4.07 -2.87 9.96
C PRO A 90 5.15 -2.42 10.94
N LYS A 91 4.80 -1.51 11.85
CA LYS A 91 5.57 -1.33 13.06
C LYS A 91 5.65 -2.75 13.60
N LYS A 92 6.87 -3.28 13.70
CA LYS A 92 7.15 -4.52 14.43
C LYS A 92 6.16 -4.54 15.58
N GLU A 93 5.33 -5.58 15.64
CA GLU A 93 4.38 -5.82 16.72
C GLU A 93 4.96 -5.21 17.99
N ASP A 94 4.37 -4.09 18.42
CA ASP A 94 4.45 -3.71 19.82
C ASP A 94 3.82 -4.91 20.50
N CYS A 95 4.64 -5.72 21.17
CA CYS A 95 4.19 -6.67 22.15
C CYS A 95 3.17 -5.95 23.03
N ARG A 96 1.89 -6.19 22.77
CA ARG A 96 0.87 -6.02 23.76
C ARG A 96 0.44 -7.42 24.15
N ASP A 97 1.30 -8.00 24.98
CA ASP A 97 0.87 -8.90 26.03
C ASP A 97 -0.33 -8.26 26.73
N GLU A 98 -1.50 -8.88 26.60
CA GLU A 98 -2.41 -9.16 27.72
C GLU A 98 -3.31 -10.36 27.39
#